data_AF-A0A947FPD6-F1
#
_entry.id   AF-A0A947FPD6-F1
#
_cell.length_a   1.000
_cell.length_b   1.000
_cell.length_c   1.000
_cell.angle_alpha   90.00
_cell.angle_beta   90.00
_cell.angle_gamma   90.00
#
_symmetry.space_group_name_H-M   'P 1'
#
loop_
_entity.id
_entity.type
_entity.pdbx_description
1 polymer ?
#
loop_
_entity_poly.entity_id
_entity_poly.type
_entity_poly.pdbx_seq_one_letter_code
_entity_poly.pdbx_strand_id
1 'polypeptide(L)'
;MTAAIMKGVGEPALIIKDHAAAHHFAFKPSHMISLQQADLVIWVGRHFEAGFNRVPDVIPPSAQQLELIPGLGIENDDGHFWYSPELLL
;
A
#
# COMPACT_ATOMS: atom_id res chain seq x y z
N MET A 1 -10.39 3.85 -0.70
CA MET A 1 -10.46 4.06 0.75
C MET A 1 -9.76 5.36 1.18
N THR A 2 -8.43 5.47 1.06
CA THR A 2 -7.64 6.62 1.57
C THR A 2 -8.13 7.98 1.10
N ALA A 3 -8.47 8.14 -0.20
CA ALA A 3 -8.98 9.39 -0.73
C ALA A 3 -10.30 9.86 -0.07
N ALA A 4 -11.16 8.92 0.35
CA ALA A 4 -12.40 9.26 1.05
C ALA A 4 -12.12 9.81 2.46
N ILE A 5 -11.12 9.26 3.15
CA ILE A 5 -10.69 9.72 4.48
C ILE A 5 -10.00 11.08 4.38
N MET A 6 -9.17 11.29 3.36
CA MET A 6 -8.41 12.53 3.15
C MET A 6 -9.22 13.66 2.49
N LYS A 7 -10.52 13.44 2.20
CA LYS A 7 -11.37 14.43 1.53
C LYS A 7 -11.37 15.76 2.31
N GLY A 8 -10.96 16.83 1.63
CA GLY A 8 -10.87 18.17 2.22
C GLY A 8 -9.54 18.47 2.93
N VAL A 9 -8.64 17.50 3.02
CA VAL A 9 -7.27 17.66 3.55
C VAL A 9 -6.23 17.60 2.42
N GLY A 10 -6.40 16.69 1.46
CA GLY A 10 -5.51 16.55 0.32
C GLY A 10 -5.80 15.31 -0.52
N GLU A 11 -4.99 15.09 -1.55
CA GLU A 11 -5.11 13.93 -2.44
C GLU A 11 -3.94 12.96 -2.22
N PRO A 12 -4.19 11.66 -1.97
CA PRO A 12 -3.12 10.69 -1.82
C PRO A 12 -2.42 10.41 -3.16
N ALA A 13 -1.08 10.31 -3.12
CA ALA A 13 -0.32 9.86 -4.27
C ALA A 13 -0.43 8.34 -4.45
N LEU A 14 -0.84 7.90 -5.65
CA LEU A 14 -0.89 6.48 -6.01
C LEU A 14 0.41 6.03 -6.69
N ILE A 15 1.10 5.08 -6.06
CA ILE A 15 2.29 4.42 -6.63
C ILE A 15 1.90 3.39 -7.69
N ILE A 16 0.87 2.58 -7.40
CA ILE A 16 0.28 1.64 -8.35
C ILE A 16 -1.06 2.23 -8.79
N LYS A 17 -1.14 2.57 -10.08
CA LYS A 17 -2.32 3.26 -10.64
C LYS A 17 -3.38 2.32 -11.19
N ASP A 18 -2.99 1.07 -11.51
CA ASP A 18 -3.86 0.06 -12.11
C ASP A 18 -3.69 -1.25 -11.36
N HIS A 19 -4.81 -1.90 -11.04
CA HIS A 19 -4.86 -3.19 -10.36
C HIS A 19 -4.13 -4.28 -11.14
N ALA A 20 -4.20 -4.28 -12.48
CA ALA A 20 -3.50 -5.26 -13.31
C ALA A 20 -1.96 -5.10 -13.22
N ALA A 21 -1.48 -3.94 -12.79
CA ALA A 21 -0.05 -3.68 -12.67
C ALA A 21 0.57 -4.25 -11.39
N ALA A 22 -0.22 -4.67 -10.40
CA ALA A 22 0.31 -5.21 -9.13
C ALA A 22 1.17 -6.47 -9.34
N HIS A 23 0.69 -7.41 -10.17
CA HIS A 23 1.40 -8.66 -10.49
C HIS A 23 2.75 -8.45 -11.20
N HIS A 24 2.96 -7.29 -11.84
CA HIS A 24 4.20 -6.95 -12.55
C HIS A 24 4.85 -5.68 -11.99
N PHE A 25 4.52 -5.30 -10.76
CA PHE A 25 4.97 -4.04 -10.21
C PHE A 25 6.48 -4.04 -9.94
N ALA A 26 7.15 -2.99 -10.41
CA ALA A 26 8.53 -2.69 -10.08
C ALA A 26 8.65 -1.21 -9.69
N PHE A 27 9.45 -0.94 -8.66
CA PHE A 27 9.76 0.43 -8.25
C PHE A 27 10.54 1.15 -9.35
N LYS A 28 10.06 2.34 -9.72
CA LYS A 28 10.75 3.27 -10.61
C LYS A 28 11.39 4.38 -9.77
N PRO A 29 12.43 5.07 -10.28
CA PRO A 29 13.04 6.20 -9.57
C PRO A 29 12.02 7.27 -9.13
N SER A 30 11.00 7.54 -9.94
CA SER A 30 9.91 8.45 -9.58
C SER A 30 9.09 7.98 -8.38
N HIS A 31 8.89 6.67 -8.20
CA HIS A 31 8.21 6.14 -7.03
C HIS A 31 9.04 6.35 -5.77
N MET A 32 10.36 6.20 -5.86
CA MET A 32 11.27 6.43 -4.74
C MET A 32 11.24 7.89 -4.29
N ILE A 33 11.16 8.84 -5.24
CA ILE A 33 11.00 10.27 -4.91
C ILE A 33 9.69 10.49 -4.15
N SER A 34 8.57 9.91 -4.60
CA SER A 34 7.31 10.00 -3.87
C SER A 34 7.38 9.41 -2.47
N LEU A 35 8.05 8.26 -2.29
CA LEU A 35 8.25 7.63 -0.98
C LEU A 35 9.11 8.51 -0.05
N GLN A 36 10.15 9.16 -0.58
CA GLN A 36 10.99 10.09 0.19
C GLN A 36 10.28 11.34 0.68
N GLN A 37 9.22 11.76 -0.01
CA GLN A 37 8.42 12.93 0.35
C GLN A 37 7.20 12.58 1.20
N ALA A 38 6.91 11.31 1.42
CA ALA A 38 5.73 10.88 2.14
C ALA A 38 5.94 10.94 3.65
N ASP A 39 4.97 11.49 4.37
CA ASP A 39 4.90 11.37 5.83
C ASP A 39 4.33 10.01 6.25
N LEU A 40 3.44 9.42 5.43
CA LEU A 40 2.78 8.14 5.65
C LEU A 40 2.67 7.34 4.34
N VAL A 41 3.06 6.07 4.39
CA VAL A 41 2.88 5.10 3.32
C VAL A 41 1.91 4.02 3.78
N ILE A 42 0.78 3.90 3.08
CA ILE A 42 -0.24 2.86 3.32
C ILE A 42 -0.11 1.82 2.21
N TRP A 43 0.01 0.54 2.60
CA TRP A 43 0.22 -0.55 1.65
C TRP A 43 -0.39 -1.86 2.17
N VAL A 44 -0.62 -2.81 1.26
CA VAL A 44 -1.45 -4.00 1.49
C VAL A 44 -0.81 -4.96 2.51
N GLY A 45 0.35 -5.50 2.17
CA GLY A 45 1.07 -6.47 2.99
C GLY A 45 2.22 -7.11 2.24
N ARG A 46 3.16 -7.74 2.97
CA ARG A 46 4.37 -8.35 2.40
C ARG A 46 4.09 -9.46 1.39
N HIS A 47 2.99 -10.17 1.56
CA HIS A 47 2.62 -11.34 0.77
C HIS A 47 1.55 -11.06 -0.27
N PHE A 48 1.23 -9.79 -0.50
CA PHE A 48 0.27 -9.43 -1.53
C PHE A 48 0.73 -9.86 -2.93
N GLU A 49 1.98 -9.61 -3.28
CA GLU A 49 2.58 -10.02 -4.55
C GLU A 49 4.06 -10.36 -4.34
N ALA A 50 4.66 -11.13 -5.25
CA ALA A 50 6.05 -11.59 -5.14
C ALA A 50 7.09 -10.44 -4.98
N GLY A 51 6.76 -9.23 -5.43
CA GLY A 51 7.61 -8.04 -5.30
C GLY A 51 7.40 -7.19 -4.03
N PHE A 52 6.37 -7.50 -3.22
CA PHE A 52 5.95 -6.64 -2.11
C PHE A 52 6.71 -6.89 -0.81
N ASN A 53 7.40 -8.02 -0.68
CA ASN A 53 8.24 -8.31 0.48
C ASN A 53 9.37 -7.29 0.70
N ARG A 54 9.78 -6.56 -0.34
CA ARG A 54 10.80 -5.49 -0.31
C ARG A 54 10.23 -4.10 -0.04
N VAL A 55 8.91 -3.95 0.00
CA VAL A 55 8.25 -2.64 0.26
C VAL A 55 8.76 -2.01 1.57
N PRO A 56 8.87 -2.73 2.70
CA PRO A 56 9.39 -2.16 3.95
C PRO A 56 10.82 -1.60 3.82
N ASP A 57 11.65 -2.21 2.96
CA ASP A 57 13.05 -1.86 2.80
C ASP A 57 13.26 -0.60 1.95
N VAL A 58 12.28 -0.27 1.10
CA VAL A 58 12.35 0.90 0.19
C VAL A 58 11.63 2.12 0.75
N ILE A 59 10.76 1.95 1.75
CA ILE A 59 10.14 3.08 2.44
C ILE A 59 11.19 3.72 3.36
N PRO A 60 11.44 5.03 3.23
CA PRO A 60 12.45 5.70 4.05
C PRO A 60 12.05 5.69 5.54
N PRO A 61 13.04 5.69 6.46
CA PRO A 61 12.77 5.74 7.90
C PRO A 61 12.01 7.00 8.36
N SER A 62 12.02 8.07 7.57
CA SER A 62 11.28 9.31 7.83
C SER A 62 9.77 9.17 7.61
N ALA A 63 9.33 8.18 6.83
CA ALA A 63 7.92 7.94 6.55
C ALA A 63 7.36 6.90 7.52
N GLN A 64 6.19 7.18 8.10
CA GLN A 64 5.43 6.17 8.82
C GLN A 64 4.91 5.10 7.85
N GLN A 65 4.84 3.86 8.31
CA GLN A 65 4.36 2.74 7.51
C GLN A 65 3.11 2.14 8.14
N LEU A 66 2.05 2.00 7.34
CA LEU A 66 0.85 1.27 7.71
C LEU A 66 0.66 0.08 6.76
N GLU A 67 0.92 -1.12 7.27
CA GLU A 67 0.62 -2.39 6.61
C GLU A 67 -0.83 -2.78 6.92
N LEU A 68 -1.67 -2.92 5.88
CA LEU A 68 -3.12 -3.06 6.05
C LEU A 68 -3.52 -4.44 6.58
N ILE A 69 -2.91 -5.54 6.13
CA ILE A 69 -3.27 -6.88 6.60
C ILE A 69 -3.16 -6.99 8.13
N PRO A 70 -1.99 -6.69 8.76
CA PRO A 70 -1.89 -6.67 10.21
C PRO A 70 -2.75 -5.56 10.84
N GLY A 71 -2.80 -4.37 10.22
CA GLY A 71 -3.55 -3.22 10.74
C GLY A 71 -5.07 -3.44 10.81
N LEU A 72 -5.61 -4.35 10.00
CA LEU A 72 -7.01 -4.74 9.97
C LEU A 72 -7.30 -6.03 10.78
N GLY A 73 -6.27 -6.66 11.37
CA GLY A 73 -6.42 -7.90 12.13
C GLY A 73 -6.78 -9.11 11.27
N ILE A 74 -6.39 -9.11 9.98
CA ILE A 74 -6.64 -10.23 9.08
C ILE A 74 -5.63 -11.33 9.39
N GLU A 75 -6.13 -12.49 9.83
CA GLU A 75 -5.28 -13.61 10.25
C GLU A 75 -4.67 -14.39 9.07
N ASN A 76 -5.32 -14.36 7.90
CA ASN A 76 -4.73 -14.89 6.68
C ASN A 76 -3.85 -13.82 6.03
N ASP A 77 -2.71 -14.22 5.49
CA ASP A 77 -1.80 -13.31 4.78
C ASP A 77 -2.19 -13.17 3.30
N ASP A 78 -3.47 -13.35 2.98
CA ASP A 78 -3.96 -13.18 1.61
C ASP A 78 -4.09 -11.68 1.32
N GLY A 79 -3.17 -11.18 0.51
CA GLY A 79 -3.23 -9.79 0.10
C GLY A 79 -4.41 -9.43 -0.80
N HIS A 80 -5.22 -10.39 -1.25
CA HIS A 80 -6.45 -10.14 -2.02
C HIS A 80 -7.70 -9.93 -1.15
N PHE A 81 -7.50 -9.49 0.09
CA PHE A 81 -8.56 -9.35 1.10
C PHE A 81 -9.78 -8.50 0.67
N TRP A 82 -9.64 -7.62 -0.32
CA TRP A 82 -10.76 -6.83 -0.85
C TRP A 82 -11.79 -7.64 -1.64
N TYR A 83 -11.48 -8.87 -2.05
CA TYR A 83 -12.48 -9.79 -2.60
C TYR A 83 -13.24 -10.56 -1.52
N SER A 84 -12.79 -10.50 -0.26
CA SER A 84 -13.47 -11.16 0.85
C SER A 84 -14.73 -10.39 1.21
N PRO A 85 -15.94 -10.94 0.96
CA PRO A 85 -17.19 -10.26 1.27
C PRO A 85 -17.36 -9.95 2.76
N GLU A 86 -16.68 -10.72 3.62
CA GLU A 86 -16.69 -10.55 5.09
C GLU A 86 -15.97 -9.29 5.57
N LEU A 87 -15.08 -8.72 4.73
CA LEU A 87 -14.29 -7.52 5.04
C LEU A 87 -14.81 -6.25 4.33
N LEU A 88 -15.91 -6.35 3.59
CA LEU A 88 -16.52 -5.25 2.82
C LEU A 88 -17.74 -4.60 3.52
N LEU A 89 -18.07 -5.03 4.74
CA LEU A 89 -19.15 -4.51 5.59
C LEU A 89 -18.62 -3.48 6.60
#